data_AF-D3PZY7-F1
#
_entry.id   AF-D3PZY7-F1
#
_cell.length_a   1.000
_cell.length_b   1.000
_cell.length_c   1.000
_cell.angle_alpha   90.00
_cell.angle_beta   90.00
_cell.angle_gamma   90.00
#
_symmetry.space_group_name_H-M   'P 1'
#
loop_
_entity.id
_entity.type
_entity.pdbx_description
1 polymer ?
#
loop_
_entity_poly.entity_id
_entity_poly.type
_entity_poly.pdbx_seq_one_letter_code
_entity_poly.pdbx_strand_id
1 'polypeptide(L)'
;MASMSAKPAWLRSLAATVAWGGVTAVAAVGSWLGMSTVLTGDPSPAAAATVVTPDGDTSPSEKSSNPRSRDDPPDEGSSSPRDEWNGWSAVGDGAYERAFDTDGGTAVVRLLPGEAVFVSASPAEGYTARREWPSDEHLVVTFHATDSKVTIDTMWRDDQPYADVSET
;
A
#
# COMPACT_ATOMS: atom_id res chain seq x y z
N MET A 1 59.50 -0.81 26.39
CA MET A 1 58.51 -0.16 27.28
C MET A 1 57.64 0.71 26.38
N ALA A 2 56.34 0.53 26.20
CA ALA A 2 55.35 -0.38 26.74
C ALA A 2 54.37 -0.75 25.61
N SER A 3 53.86 -1.98 25.71
CA SER A 3 52.83 -2.57 24.86
C SER A 3 51.45 -2.09 25.32
N MET A 4 50.54 -1.80 24.40
CA MET A 4 49.09 -1.68 24.62
C MET A 4 48.42 -1.89 23.25
N SER A 5 48.14 -3.13 22.85
CA SER A 5 46.98 -3.98 23.18
C SER A 5 45.76 -3.71 22.29
N ALA A 6 45.21 -4.81 21.78
CA ALA A 6 44.40 -4.97 20.58
C ALA A 6 42.89 -4.63 20.75
N LYS A 7 42.27 -4.28 19.60
CA LYS A 7 40.95 -4.63 18.99
C LYS A 7 39.77 -5.06 19.90
N PRO A 8 38.54 -5.17 19.37
CA PRO A 8 37.62 -4.21 18.76
C PRO A 8 36.25 -4.22 19.48
N ALA A 9 35.52 -3.11 19.56
CA ALA A 9 34.20 -3.08 20.24
C ALA A 9 33.02 -3.22 19.25
N TRP A 10 32.98 -4.34 18.53
CA TRP A 10 31.72 -4.95 18.09
C TRP A 10 31.42 -6.10 19.06
N LEU A 11 30.15 -6.41 19.33
CA LEU A 11 29.60 -7.33 20.35
C LEU A 11 29.15 -6.72 21.69
N ARG A 12 28.03 -5.97 21.66
CA ARG A 12 26.96 -5.95 22.69
C ARG A 12 25.68 -5.55 21.92
N SER A 13 24.59 -6.29 21.77
CA SER A 13 24.00 -7.32 22.62
C SER A 13 23.10 -8.22 21.76
N LEU A 14 23.48 -9.49 21.60
CA LEU A 14 22.55 -10.60 21.40
C LEU A 14 22.25 -11.17 22.79
N ALA A 15 21.27 -10.58 23.51
CA ALA A 15 20.64 -11.16 24.71
C ALA A 15 19.54 -10.23 25.28
N ALA A 16 18.38 -10.19 24.62
CA ALA A 16 17.12 -9.79 25.25
C ALA A 16 15.98 -10.68 24.70
N THR A 17 16.20 -11.99 24.76
CA THR A 17 15.17 -13.01 24.48
C THR A 17 14.33 -13.25 25.73
N VAL A 18 12.99 -13.19 25.53
CA VAL A 18 11.96 -13.90 26.32
C VAL A 18 11.70 -13.37 27.75
N ALA A 19 11.05 -12.22 27.86
CA ALA A 19 10.33 -11.81 29.08
C ALA A 19 9.27 -10.72 28.80
N TRP A 20 8.24 -11.02 28.02
CA TRP A 20 6.92 -10.35 28.08
C TRP A 20 5.86 -11.27 27.43
N GLY A 21 5.85 -12.54 27.87
CA GLY A 21 4.76 -13.47 27.61
C GLY A 21 3.86 -13.51 28.83
N GLY A 22 2.65 -12.97 28.71
CA GLY A 22 1.58 -13.14 29.70
C GLY A 22 0.78 -11.85 29.90
N VAL A 23 -0.52 -11.93 29.61
CA VAL A 23 -1.57 -10.89 29.77
C VAL A 23 -1.76 -9.98 28.55
N THR A 24 -2.52 -10.47 27.55
CA THR A 24 -3.79 -9.86 27.07
C THR A 24 -4.37 -10.79 25.98
N ALA A 25 -4.83 -11.97 26.39
CA ALA A 25 -5.59 -12.87 25.53
C ALA A 25 -7.06 -12.84 25.95
N VAL A 26 -7.84 -11.87 25.46
CA VAL A 26 -9.30 -11.95 25.27
C VAL A 26 -9.72 -10.93 24.20
N ALA A 27 -10.56 -11.34 23.25
CA ALA A 27 -11.34 -10.53 22.28
C ALA A 27 -10.75 -10.25 20.89
N ALA A 28 -10.25 -11.28 20.21
CA ALA A 28 -10.30 -11.33 18.74
C ALA A 28 -11.63 -11.95 18.29
N VAL A 29 -12.72 -11.19 18.38
CA VAL A 29 -13.98 -11.42 17.63
C VAL A 29 -14.80 -10.14 17.75
N GLY A 30 -14.76 -9.25 16.77
CA GLY A 30 -15.63 -8.06 16.85
C GLY A 30 -15.52 -6.93 15.85
N SER A 31 -14.54 -6.88 14.93
CA SER A 31 -14.38 -5.67 14.08
C SER A 31 -14.44 -5.88 12.57
N TRP A 32 -14.98 -7.01 12.08
CA TRP A 32 -15.08 -7.25 10.63
C TRP A 32 -16.50 -7.12 10.03
N LEU A 33 -17.49 -6.65 10.78
CA LEU A 33 -18.88 -6.50 10.29
C LEU A 33 -19.36 -5.04 10.19
N GLY A 34 -18.45 -4.07 10.23
CA GLY A 34 -18.77 -2.63 10.27
C GLY A 34 -19.06 -1.95 8.92
N MET A 35 -19.22 -2.67 7.81
CA MET A 35 -19.53 -2.07 6.48
C MET A 35 -20.65 -2.79 5.72
N SER A 36 -21.73 -3.16 6.42
CA SER A 36 -22.96 -3.66 5.79
C SER A 36 -24.20 -2.91 6.27
N THR A 37 -24.22 -1.58 6.15
CA THR A 37 -25.45 -0.79 6.30
C THR A 37 -25.68 0.08 5.07
N VAL A 38 -25.89 -0.59 3.94
CA VAL A 38 -26.70 -0.06 2.84
C VAL A 38 -28.02 -0.82 2.91
N LEU A 39 -29.14 -0.12 2.77
CA LEU A 39 -30.53 -0.59 2.84
C LEU A 39 -31.16 -0.71 4.23
N THR A 40 -31.49 0.44 4.82
CA THR A 40 -32.80 0.57 5.46
C THR A 40 -33.58 1.58 4.64
N GLY A 41 -34.41 1.05 3.74
CA GLY A 41 -35.39 1.85 3.00
C GLY A 41 -36.34 2.51 3.98
N ASP A 42 -36.61 3.79 3.75
CA ASP A 42 -37.67 4.54 4.40
C ASP A 42 -39.00 4.18 3.73
N PRO A 43 -39.97 3.57 4.43
CA PRO A 43 -41.32 3.43 3.92
C PRO A 43 -42.14 4.65 4.37
N SER A 44 -42.17 5.70 3.54
CA SER A 44 -43.17 6.77 3.69
C SER A 44 -44.25 6.61 2.62
N PRO A 45 -45.49 6.24 2.99
CA PRO A 45 -46.60 6.09 2.06
C PRO A 45 -47.40 7.39 1.87
N ALA A 46 -48.05 7.47 0.70
CA ALA A 46 -49.13 8.38 0.29
C ALA A 46 -48.70 9.82 -0.08
N ALA A 47 -49.23 10.45 -1.12
CA ALA A 47 -50.10 10.10 -2.23
C ALA A 47 -50.12 11.32 -3.16
N ALA A 48 -50.12 11.15 -4.48
CA ALA A 48 -50.91 11.97 -5.40
C ALA A 48 -50.80 11.40 -6.82
N ALA A 49 -51.96 11.02 -7.34
CA ALA A 49 -52.18 10.51 -8.67
C ALA A 49 -51.88 11.54 -9.76
N THR A 50 -51.43 11.08 -10.93
CA THR A 50 -52.02 11.49 -12.23
C THR A 50 -51.80 10.35 -13.24
N VAL A 51 -52.93 9.98 -13.84
CA VAL A 51 -53.20 8.98 -14.88
C VAL A 51 -52.56 9.35 -16.21
N VAL A 52 -51.99 8.39 -16.98
CA VAL A 52 -52.18 8.19 -18.43
C VAL A 52 -51.74 6.75 -18.84
N THR A 53 -52.75 5.94 -19.15
CA THR A 53 -52.94 4.85 -20.16
C THR A 53 -51.88 3.76 -20.48
N PRO A 54 -52.31 2.49 -20.65
CA PRO A 54 -51.46 1.35 -21.01
C PRO A 54 -51.56 0.94 -22.49
N ASP A 55 -50.44 0.55 -23.08
CA ASP A 55 -50.29 -0.32 -24.26
C ASP A 55 -48.81 -0.72 -24.23
N GLY A 56 -48.33 -1.95 -24.39
CA GLY A 56 -48.86 -3.20 -24.88
C GLY A 56 -47.63 -4.02 -25.28
N ASP A 57 -47.73 -5.34 -25.10
CA ASP A 57 -47.01 -6.39 -25.83
C ASP A 57 -45.57 -6.83 -25.49
N THR A 58 -45.53 -8.14 -25.19
CA THR A 58 -44.55 -9.20 -25.52
C THR A 58 -43.06 -9.16 -25.12
N SER A 59 -42.71 -10.19 -24.33
CA SER A 59 -41.41 -10.79 -24.00
C SER A 59 -40.75 -11.51 -25.23
N PRO A 60 -39.59 -12.20 -25.13
CA PRO A 60 -38.22 -11.83 -24.74
C PRO A 60 -37.13 -12.23 -25.80
N SER A 61 -35.85 -12.01 -25.44
CA SER A 61 -34.61 -12.70 -25.86
C SER A 61 -33.55 -11.97 -26.71
N GLU A 62 -32.41 -11.79 -26.03
CA GLU A 62 -31.02 -12.04 -26.47
C GLU A 62 -30.41 -11.25 -27.62
N LYS A 63 -29.49 -10.33 -27.27
CA LYS A 63 -28.14 -10.37 -27.84
C LYS A 63 -27.10 -9.67 -26.98
N SER A 64 -26.13 -10.49 -26.56
CA SER A 64 -24.77 -10.12 -26.18
C SER A 64 -24.19 -9.01 -27.05
N SER A 65 -23.62 -7.98 -26.42
CA SER A 65 -22.32 -7.38 -26.77
C SER A 65 -21.94 -6.34 -25.73
N ASN A 66 -21.04 -6.77 -24.86
CA ASN A 66 -20.27 -5.96 -23.94
C ASN A 66 -19.16 -5.20 -24.70
N PRO A 67 -19.04 -3.88 -24.55
CA PRO A 67 -17.74 -3.23 -24.52
C PRO A 67 -17.40 -2.87 -23.08
N ARG A 68 -16.30 -3.48 -22.61
CA ARG A 68 -15.56 -3.12 -21.39
C ARG A 68 -15.32 -1.62 -21.40
N SER A 69 -16.00 -0.87 -20.54
CA SER A 69 -15.41 0.34 -20.00
C SER A 69 -14.20 -0.13 -19.20
N ARG A 70 -13.00 0.16 -19.72
CA ARG A 70 -11.80 0.14 -18.90
C ARG A 70 -12.05 1.15 -17.78
N ASP A 71 -12.19 0.64 -16.56
CA ASP A 71 -11.98 1.45 -15.37
C ASP A 71 -10.54 1.94 -15.43
N ASP A 72 -10.38 3.17 -15.92
CA ASP A 72 -9.21 3.98 -15.67
C ASP A 72 -9.13 4.15 -14.14
N PRO A 73 -8.02 3.81 -13.47
CA PRO A 73 -7.91 4.10 -12.04
C PRO A 73 -8.09 5.60 -11.82
N PRO A 74 -8.75 6.03 -10.73
CA PRO A 74 -8.91 7.45 -10.46
C PRO A 74 -7.51 8.07 -10.34
N ASP A 75 -7.27 9.07 -11.19
CA ASP A 75 -6.12 9.98 -11.15
C ASP A 75 -6.24 10.82 -9.86
N GLU A 76 -6.00 10.21 -8.70
CA GLU A 76 -5.86 10.89 -7.41
C GLU A 76 -4.46 11.50 -7.34
N GLY A 77 -4.27 12.58 -8.10
CA GLY A 77 -2.96 13.20 -8.24
C GLY A 77 -3.03 14.68 -8.61
N SER A 78 -3.89 15.47 -7.96
CA SER A 78 -3.77 16.93 -8.03
C SER A 78 -2.61 17.43 -7.16
N SER A 79 -1.40 16.92 -7.39
CA SER A 79 -0.15 17.52 -6.92
C SER A 79 0.30 18.51 -7.98
N SER A 80 0.54 19.75 -7.59
CA SER A 80 0.98 20.80 -8.53
C SER A 80 2.24 20.34 -9.29
N PRO A 81 2.36 20.62 -10.60
CA PRO A 81 3.35 20.02 -11.51
C PRO A 81 4.79 20.54 -11.32
N ARG A 82 5.17 21.01 -10.13
CA ARG A 82 6.43 21.73 -9.93
C ARG A 82 7.59 20.88 -9.44
N ASP A 83 7.32 19.73 -8.82
CA ASP A 83 8.36 18.98 -8.11
C ASP A 83 8.19 17.46 -8.29
N GLU A 84 7.98 17.02 -9.54
CA GLU A 84 8.10 15.60 -9.92
C GLU A 84 9.50 15.31 -10.44
N TRP A 85 10.17 14.32 -9.84
CA TRP A 85 11.52 13.89 -10.21
C TRP A 85 11.59 12.38 -10.37
N ASN A 86 11.81 11.88 -11.59
CA ASN A 86 11.95 10.44 -11.86
C ASN A 86 10.84 9.56 -11.25
N GLY A 87 9.59 10.04 -11.30
CA GLY A 87 8.43 9.36 -10.72
C GLY A 87 8.25 9.54 -9.21
N TRP A 88 9.10 10.32 -8.56
CA TRP A 88 8.88 10.81 -7.20
C TRP A 88 8.10 12.11 -7.23
N SER A 89 7.13 12.25 -6.34
CA SER A 89 6.36 13.47 -6.14
C SER A 89 6.80 14.13 -4.84
N ALA A 90 7.18 15.40 -4.88
CA ALA A 90 7.45 16.12 -3.63
C ALA A 90 6.17 16.31 -2.81
N VAL A 91 6.26 16.04 -1.51
CA VAL A 91 5.13 16.13 -0.56
C VAL A 91 5.33 17.19 0.53
N GLY A 92 6.38 18.01 0.42
CA GLY A 92 6.75 19.08 1.36
C GLY A 92 8.01 18.76 2.17
N ASP A 93 8.65 19.79 2.73
CA ASP A 93 9.81 19.66 3.66
C ASP A 93 11.01 18.85 3.11
N GLY A 94 11.20 18.85 1.79
CA GLY A 94 12.24 18.06 1.13
C GLY A 94 11.92 16.55 1.08
N ALA A 95 10.70 16.16 1.43
CA ALA A 95 10.24 14.79 1.34
C ALA A 95 9.65 14.48 -0.04
N TYR A 96 9.91 13.26 -0.49
CA TYR A 96 9.46 12.72 -1.76
C TYR A 96 8.71 11.42 -1.54
N GLU A 97 7.58 11.25 -2.20
CA GLU A 97 6.77 10.03 -2.15
C GLU A 97 6.67 9.40 -3.53
N ARG A 98 6.65 8.07 -3.58
CA ARG A 98 6.46 7.31 -4.81
C ARG A 98 5.69 6.03 -4.55
N ALA A 99 4.74 5.75 -5.44
CA ALA A 99 4.11 4.45 -5.58
C ALA A 99 4.89 3.59 -6.59
N PHE A 100 5.03 2.31 -6.27
CA PHE A 100 5.64 1.30 -7.11
C PHE A 100 4.61 0.21 -7.39
N ASP A 101 4.13 0.17 -8.62
CA ASP A 101 3.28 -0.90 -9.13
C ASP A 101 4.15 -1.94 -9.83
N THR A 102 4.13 -3.17 -9.31
CA THR A 102 4.97 -4.28 -9.77
C THR A 102 4.13 -5.56 -9.86
N ASP A 103 4.67 -6.62 -10.46
CA ASP A 103 4.01 -7.93 -10.48
C ASP A 103 3.76 -8.49 -9.05
N GLY A 104 4.60 -8.10 -8.09
CA GLY A 104 4.47 -8.50 -6.69
C GLY A 104 3.41 -7.74 -5.89
N GLY A 105 2.87 -6.65 -6.44
CA GLY A 105 1.90 -5.76 -5.80
C GLY A 105 2.30 -4.28 -5.86
N THR A 106 1.56 -3.46 -5.13
CA THR A 106 1.79 -2.01 -5.03
C THR A 106 2.43 -1.66 -3.69
N ALA A 107 3.50 -0.87 -3.68
CA ALA A 107 4.08 -0.29 -2.46
C ALA A 107 4.18 1.23 -2.56
N VAL A 108 3.92 1.94 -1.46
CA VAL A 108 4.14 3.38 -1.38
C VAL A 108 5.24 3.66 -0.36
N VAL A 109 6.24 4.42 -0.78
CA VAL A 109 7.40 4.80 0.03
C VAL A 109 7.55 6.30 0.02
N ARG A 110 7.94 6.84 1.17
CA ARG A 110 8.30 8.25 1.33
C ARG A 110 9.74 8.36 1.83
N LEU A 111 10.55 9.19 1.18
CA LEU A 111 11.90 9.53 1.62
C LEU A 111 11.91 10.96 2.13
N LEU A 112 12.30 11.15 3.38
CA LEU A 112 12.56 12.44 4.03
C LEU A 112 14.07 12.64 4.16
N PRO A 113 14.56 13.88 4.33
CA PRO A 113 15.95 14.09 4.70
C PRO A 113 16.30 13.31 5.99
N GLY A 114 17.22 12.35 5.93
CA GLY A 114 17.60 11.54 7.09
C GLY A 114 16.76 10.29 7.37
N GLU A 115 15.67 10.05 6.64
CA GLU A 115 14.76 8.92 6.96
C GLU A 115 14.01 8.37 5.72
N ALA A 116 13.93 7.04 5.63
CA ALA A 116 13.08 6.32 4.70
C ALA A 116 11.86 5.75 5.42
N VAL A 117 10.66 6.12 4.96
CA VAL A 117 9.38 5.77 5.59
C VAL A 117 8.58 4.85 4.67
N PHE A 118 8.17 3.72 5.24
CA PHE A 118 7.20 2.84 4.62
C PHE A 118 5.79 3.38 4.84
N VAL A 119 5.08 3.73 3.76
CA VAL A 119 3.72 4.26 3.82
C VAL A 119 2.71 3.12 3.76
N SER A 120 2.78 2.28 2.73
CA SER A 120 1.85 1.15 2.54
C SER A 120 2.40 0.07 1.61
N ALA A 121 1.81 -1.12 1.67
CA ALA A 121 1.96 -2.15 0.64
C ALA A 121 0.69 -3.00 0.52
N SER A 122 0.32 -3.29 -0.72
CA SER A 122 -0.76 -4.18 -1.13
C SER A 122 -0.16 -5.28 -2.02
N PRO A 123 0.25 -6.43 -1.44
CA PRO A 123 0.77 -7.55 -2.21
C PRO A 123 -0.25 -8.08 -3.21
N ALA A 124 0.23 -8.52 -4.38
CA ALA A 124 -0.57 -9.28 -5.33
C ALA A 124 -0.94 -10.67 -4.76
N GLU A 125 -1.89 -11.36 -5.39
CA GLU A 125 -2.29 -12.71 -4.99
C GLU A 125 -1.09 -13.67 -5.00
N GLY A 126 -0.91 -14.44 -3.92
CA GLY A 126 0.21 -15.38 -3.78
C GLY A 126 1.54 -14.74 -3.37
N TYR A 127 1.64 -13.41 -3.33
CA TYR A 127 2.79 -12.69 -2.81
C TYR A 127 2.58 -12.29 -1.34
N THR A 128 3.69 -12.14 -0.62
CA THR A 128 3.73 -11.52 0.71
C THR A 128 4.72 -10.37 0.70
N ALA A 129 4.36 -9.23 1.30
CA ALA A 129 5.29 -8.10 1.48
C ALA A 129 6.14 -8.27 2.73
N ARG A 130 7.42 -7.93 2.60
CA ARG A 130 8.37 -7.74 3.70
C ARG A 130 9.06 -6.40 3.54
N ARG A 131 9.41 -5.79 4.65
CA ARG A 131 10.15 -4.52 4.73
C ARG A 131 11.38 -4.68 5.59
N GLU A 132 12.45 -4.01 5.19
CA GLU A 132 13.74 -4.01 5.88
C GLU A 132 14.38 -2.63 5.74
N TRP A 133 15.04 -2.17 6.80
CA TRP A 133 15.78 -0.91 6.83
C TRP A 133 17.27 -1.19 7.04
N PRO A 134 18.07 -1.28 5.97
CA PRO A 134 19.52 -1.42 6.09
C PRO A 134 20.19 -0.22 6.78
N SER A 135 19.60 0.97 6.66
CA SER A 135 19.95 2.20 7.39
C SER A 135 18.70 3.09 7.54
N ASP A 136 18.81 4.19 8.28
CA ASP A 136 17.68 5.11 8.50
C ASP A 136 17.16 5.70 7.17
N GLU A 137 18.05 5.95 6.20
CA GLU A 137 17.73 6.52 4.88
C GLU A 137 17.52 5.48 3.78
N HIS A 138 17.45 4.19 4.12
CA HIS A 138 17.38 3.08 3.17
C HIS A 138 16.24 2.14 3.55
N LEU A 139 15.26 2.00 2.67
CA LEU A 139 14.14 1.08 2.81
C LEU A 139 14.13 0.10 1.63
N VAL A 140 14.11 -1.19 1.96
CA VAL A 140 13.90 -2.27 1.02
C VAL A 140 12.52 -2.88 1.27
N VAL A 141 11.66 -2.87 0.25
CA VAL A 141 10.38 -3.58 0.23
C VAL A 141 10.51 -4.77 -0.71
N THR A 142 10.20 -5.96 -0.22
CA THR A 142 10.26 -7.19 -1.03
C THR A 142 8.89 -7.85 -1.04
N PHE A 143 8.36 -8.09 -2.25
CA PHE A 143 7.25 -9.00 -2.47
C PHE A 143 7.80 -10.38 -2.82
N HIS A 144 7.37 -11.40 -2.09
CA HIS A 144 7.86 -12.77 -2.26
C HIS A 144 6.69 -13.74 -2.50
N ALA A 145 6.76 -14.51 -3.57
CA ALA A 145 5.94 -15.68 -3.86
C ALA A 145 6.82 -16.95 -3.87
N THR A 146 6.25 -18.13 -4.08
CA THR A 146 7.00 -19.40 -3.99
C THR A 146 8.21 -19.46 -4.93
N ASP A 147 8.05 -19.01 -6.16
CA ASP A 147 9.07 -19.09 -7.23
C ASP A 147 9.36 -17.72 -7.86
N SER A 148 8.99 -16.63 -7.18
CA SER A 148 9.14 -15.27 -7.70
C SER A 148 9.39 -14.27 -6.59
N LYS A 149 10.20 -13.25 -6.87
CA LYS A 149 10.51 -12.19 -5.93
C LYS A 149 10.66 -10.87 -6.65
N VAL A 150 10.02 -9.84 -6.11
CA VAL A 150 10.21 -8.44 -6.52
C VAL A 150 10.82 -7.69 -5.35
N THR A 151 11.91 -6.98 -5.59
CA THR A 151 12.58 -6.13 -4.60
C THR A 151 12.60 -4.69 -5.08
N ILE A 152 12.02 -3.82 -4.27
CA ILE A 152 12.04 -2.37 -4.41
C ILE A 152 13.04 -1.84 -3.39
N ASP A 153 14.15 -1.31 -3.88
CA ASP A 153 15.23 -0.75 -3.08
C ASP A 153 15.21 0.77 -3.20
N THR A 154 14.91 1.46 -2.09
CA THR A 154 14.74 2.93 -2.04
C THR A 154 15.68 3.56 -1.05
N MET A 155 16.35 4.65 -1.46
CA MET A 155 17.33 5.32 -0.64
C MET A 155 17.56 6.76 -1.09
N TRP A 156 18.16 7.59 -0.23
CA TRP A 156 18.83 8.81 -0.69
C TRP A 156 20.18 8.46 -1.32
N ARG A 157 20.42 9.00 -2.52
CA ARG A 157 21.70 8.86 -3.24
C ARG A 157 22.02 10.19 -3.91
N ASP A 158 23.22 10.72 -3.67
CA ASP A 158 23.70 11.98 -4.27
C ASP A 158 22.72 13.17 -4.07
N ASP A 159 22.22 13.35 -2.84
CA ASP A 159 21.26 14.41 -2.46
C ASP A 159 19.93 14.38 -3.24
N GLN A 160 19.54 13.21 -3.77
CA GLN A 160 18.25 12.98 -4.43
C GLN A 160 17.63 11.63 -4.04
N PRO A 161 16.29 11.51 -4.10
CA PRO A 161 15.64 10.22 -3.91
C PRO A 161 15.97 9.27 -5.07
N TYR A 162 16.27 8.02 -4.75
CA TYR A 162 16.60 6.98 -5.70
C TYR A 162 15.80 5.70 -5.41
N ALA A 163 15.43 4.99 -6.47
CA ALA A 163 14.81 3.68 -6.38
C ALA A 163 15.37 2.74 -7.45
N ASP A 164 15.57 1.49 -7.10
CA ASP A 164 15.82 0.38 -8.01
C ASP A 164 14.75 -0.70 -7.81
N VAL A 165 14.27 -1.29 -8.89
CA VAL A 165 13.30 -2.39 -8.84
C VAL A 165 13.90 -3.57 -9.58
N SER A 166 13.96 -4.71 -8.92
CA SER A 166 14.50 -5.95 -9.48
C SER A 166 13.54 -7.12 -9.26
N GLU A 167 13.49 -8.01 -10.24
CA GLU A 167 12.57 -9.16 -10.28
C GLU A 167 13.35 -10.43 -10.61
N THR A 168 13.04 -11.52 -9.92
CA THR A 168 13.68 -12.84 -10.08
C THR A 168 12.70 -13.98 -9.99
#